data_AF-A0A072TZL5-F1
#
_entry.id   AF-A0A072TZL5-F1
#
_cell.length_a   1.000
_cell.length_b   1.000
_cell.length_c   1.000
_cell.angle_alpha   90.00
_cell.angle_beta   90.00
_cell.angle_gamma   90.00
#
_symmetry.space_group_name_H-M   'P 1'
#
loop_
_entity.id
_entity.type
_entity.pdbx_description
1 polymer ?
#
loop_
_entity_poly.entity_id
_entity_poly.type
_entity_poly.pdbx_seq_one_letter_code
_entity_poly.pdbx_strand_id
1 'polypeptide(L)'
;MNFRVASDPEYFDKNWNILKHAIREIFKCNDNARHLSFGELHRHAYYMVLHNFGEKLYSKLVATMTSHVKEIAKSVEASEGSSFLEELNTKWNDYYKALEIIRDILMYMDRTYIPSTKNKPVYELGLNLWRENVIYSNQIRNRLSNTLLEFVFKERAGEDVNRELIRNVTKMLIDLGPSVYEQVFETPFLQVLAESYKAESHKYIEFV
;
A
#
# COMPACT_ATOMS: atom_id res chain seq x y z
N MET A 1 39.63 9.79 13.94
CA MET A 1 39.64 10.64 12.72
C MET A 1 38.22 11.16 12.51
N ASN A 2 37.92 12.32 13.09
CA ASN A 2 36.65 13.04 12.95
C ASN A 2 36.95 14.32 12.14
N PHE A 3 35.93 14.83 11.42
CA PHE A 3 35.88 16.01 10.54
C PHE A 3 36.04 15.73 9.03
N ARG A 4 34.89 15.71 8.31
CA ARG A 4 34.60 16.57 7.12
C ARG A 4 33.31 16.23 6.34
N VAL A 5 32.41 15.38 6.83
CA VAL A 5 31.14 15.15 6.11
C VAL A 5 30.16 16.33 6.24
N ALA A 6 30.30 17.16 7.28
CA ALA A 6 29.42 18.31 7.54
C ALA A 6 29.69 19.57 6.69
N SER A 7 30.64 19.55 5.73
CA SER A 7 31.03 20.74 4.96
C SER A 7 30.65 20.71 3.47
N ASP A 8 30.05 19.63 2.95
CA ASP A 8 29.50 19.62 1.60
C ASP A 8 27.99 19.92 1.66
N PRO A 9 27.52 21.13 1.26
CA PRO A 9 26.10 21.46 1.25
C PRO A 9 25.28 20.53 0.33
N GLU A 10 25.92 19.83 -0.62
CA GLU A 10 25.28 18.87 -1.51
C GLU A 10 25.36 17.42 -1.01
N TYR A 11 26.00 17.16 0.14
CA TYR A 11 26.17 15.79 0.66
C TYR A 11 24.82 15.08 0.77
N PHE A 12 23.83 15.75 1.36
CA PHE A 12 22.49 15.19 1.48
C PHE A 12 21.89 14.87 0.10
N ASP A 13 21.94 15.81 -0.83
CA ASP A 13 21.25 15.67 -2.11
C ASP A 13 21.89 14.57 -2.98
N LYS A 14 23.22 14.40 -2.92
CA LYS A 14 23.94 13.29 -3.56
C LYS A 14 23.49 11.93 -3.00
N ASN A 15 23.52 11.76 -1.68
CA ASN A 15 23.13 10.50 -1.03
C ASN A 15 21.63 10.21 -1.20
N TRP A 16 20.80 11.25 -1.12
CA TRP A 16 19.37 11.14 -1.35
C TRP A 16 19.06 10.76 -2.80
N ASN A 17 19.77 11.28 -3.79
CA ASN A 17 19.55 10.90 -5.19
C ASN A 17 19.84 9.42 -5.44
N ILE A 18 20.89 8.87 -4.81
CA ILE A 18 21.20 7.43 -4.85
C ILE A 18 20.07 6.62 -4.22
N LEU A 19 19.64 6.98 -3.00
CA LEU A 19 18.54 6.29 -2.33
C LEU A 19 17.22 6.41 -3.11
N LYS A 20 16.89 7.59 -3.62
CA LYS A 20 15.68 7.84 -4.40
C LYS A 20 15.67 7.00 -5.68
N HIS A 21 16.80 6.88 -6.35
CA HIS A 21 16.92 6.03 -7.52
C HIS A 21 16.70 4.56 -7.16
N ALA A 22 17.36 4.08 -6.09
CA ALA A 22 17.15 2.71 -5.60
C ALA A 22 15.69 2.43 -5.20
N ILE A 23 15.06 3.33 -4.45
CA ILE A 23 13.63 3.24 -4.06
C ILE A 23 12.74 3.15 -5.30
N ARG A 24 13.02 3.95 -6.34
CA ARG A 24 12.27 3.90 -7.60
C ARG A 24 12.48 2.59 -8.35
N GLU A 25 13.68 2.03 -8.34
CA GLU A 25 13.95 0.74 -8.98
C GLU A 25 13.27 -0.41 -8.23
N ILE A 26 13.28 -0.39 -6.89
CA ILE A 26 12.55 -1.34 -6.04
C ILE A 26 11.04 -1.30 -6.38
N PHE A 27 10.47 -0.10 -6.51
CA PHE A 27 9.06 0.07 -6.87
C PHE A 27 8.71 -0.36 -8.29
N LYS A 28 9.64 -0.28 -9.25
CA LYS A 28 9.38 -0.70 -10.64
C LYS A 28 9.43 -2.20 -10.83
N CYS A 29 10.40 -2.87 -10.20
CA CYS A 29 10.61 -4.28 -10.36
C CYS A 29 11.29 -4.83 -9.11
N ASN A 30 10.57 -5.67 -8.37
CA ASN A 30 11.12 -6.32 -7.18
C ASN A 30 12.36 -7.18 -7.51
N ASP A 31 12.50 -7.70 -8.74
CA ASP A 31 13.70 -8.43 -9.16
C ASP A 31 14.92 -7.51 -9.35
N ASN A 32 14.72 -6.23 -9.70
CA ASN A 32 15.82 -5.26 -9.79
C ASN A 32 16.47 -5.00 -8.42
N ALA A 33 15.73 -5.23 -7.33
CA ALA A 33 16.27 -5.13 -5.98
C ALA A 33 17.42 -6.13 -5.72
N ARG A 34 17.50 -7.24 -6.47
CA ARG A 34 18.61 -8.21 -6.37
C ARG A 34 19.95 -7.63 -6.82
N HIS A 35 19.93 -6.61 -7.68
CA HIS A 35 21.13 -5.94 -8.17
C HIS A 35 21.53 -4.74 -7.30
N LEU A 36 20.71 -4.39 -6.31
CA LEU A 36 21.01 -3.29 -5.40
C LEU A 36 21.92 -3.76 -4.27
N SER A 37 22.94 -2.96 -3.99
CA SER A 37 23.82 -3.17 -2.85
C SER A 37 23.14 -2.71 -1.56
N PHE A 38 22.41 -3.63 -0.91
CA PHE A 38 21.70 -3.37 0.34
C PHE A 38 22.59 -2.74 1.42
N GLY A 39 23.84 -3.21 1.55
CA GLY A 39 24.80 -2.66 2.50
C GLY A 39 25.16 -1.20 2.19
N GLU A 40 25.31 -0.84 0.91
CA GLU A 40 25.60 0.55 0.52
C GLU A 40 24.39 1.45 0.75
N LEU A 41 23.18 1.02 0.36
CA LEU A 41 21.95 1.79 0.58
C LEU A 41 21.69 2.02 2.06
N HIS A 42 21.79 0.97 2.88
CA HIS A 42 21.67 1.10 4.33
C HIS A 42 22.73 2.05 4.90
N ARG A 43 23.97 1.97 4.42
CA ARG A 43 25.06 2.88 4.84
C ARG A 43 24.77 4.34 4.49
N HIS A 44 24.24 4.62 3.29
CA HIS A 44 23.83 5.96 2.90
C HIS A 44 22.69 6.49 3.79
N ALA A 45 21.67 5.68 4.03
CA ALA A 45 20.58 6.02 4.95
C ALA A 45 21.08 6.29 6.38
N TYR A 46 21.93 5.40 6.90
CA TYR A 46 22.57 5.52 8.20
C TYR A 46 23.32 6.83 8.35
N TYR A 47 24.22 7.17 7.41
CA TYR A 47 25.00 8.41 7.50
C TYR A 47 24.13 9.66 7.41
N MET A 48 23.06 9.64 6.61
CA MET A 48 22.14 10.78 6.55
C MET A 48 21.44 11.03 7.90
N VAL A 49 20.98 9.97 8.58
CA VAL A 49 20.38 10.09 9.92
C VAL A 49 21.42 10.53 10.95
N LEU A 50 22.62 9.94 10.92
CA LEU A 50 23.73 10.27 11.82
C LEU A 50 24.15 11.75 11.72
N HIS A 51 24.09 12.33 10.52
CA HIS A 51 24.40 13.74 10.27
C HIS A 51 23.21 14.68 10.48
N ASN A 52 22.23 14.28 11.29
CA ASN A 52 21.03 15.07 11.64
C ASN A 52 20.14 15.46 10.44
N PHE A 53 20.18 14.72 9.34
CA PHE A 53 19.26 14.92 8.20
C PHE A 53 18.01 14.02 8.26
N GLY A 54 17.68 13.47 9.44
CA GLY A 54 16.54 12.56 9.62
C GLY A 54 15.20 13.15 9.16
N GLU A 55 14.92 14.41 9.50
CA GLU A 55 13.68 15.10 9.09
C GLU A 55 13.59 15.27 7.58
N LYS A 56 14.67 15.77 6.97
CA LYS A 56 14.75 15.98 5.52
C LYS A 56 14.62 14.66 4.77
N LEU A 57 15.26 13.59 5.26
CA LEU A 57 15.17 12.25 4.69
C LEU A 57 13.74 11.69 4.79
N TYR A 58 13.09 11.82 5.94
CA TYR A 58 11.71 11.34 6.15
C TYR A 58 10.73 12.09 5.24
N SER A 59 10.82 13.42 5.18
CA SER A 59 9.97 14.25 4.31
C SER A 59 10.12 13.87 2.83
N LYS A 60 11.36 13.66 2.36
CA LYS A 60 11.64 13.25 0.98
C LYS A 60 11.15 11.83 0.67
N LEU A 61 11.24 10.92 1.65
CA LEU A 61 10.68 9.56 1.55
C LEU A 61 9.16 9.62 1.39
N VAL A 62 8.47 10.32 2.29
CA VAL A 62 7.01 10.51 2.25
C VAL A 62 6.58 11.03 0.88
N ALA A 63 7.24 12.08 0.37
CA ALA A 63 6.92 12.64 -0.94
C ALA A 63 7.12 11.63 -2.09
N THR A 64 8.20 10.85 -2.05
CA THR A 64 8.51 9.86 -3.09
C THR A 64 7.52 8.70 -3.08
N MET A 65 7.22 8.15 -1.90
CA MET A 65 6.23 7.08 -1.75
C MET A 65 4.84 7.56 -2.12
N THR A 66 4.45 8.77 -1.70
CA THR A 66 3.13 9.36 -2.05
C THR A 66 2.98 9.50 -3.56
N SER A 67 4.01 10.00 -4.25
CA SER A 67 3.99 10.13 -5.72
C SER A 67 3.75 8.77 -6.39
N HIS A 68 4.48 7.75 -5.94
CA HIS A 68 4.37 6.41 -6.51
C HIS A 68 2.99 5.77 -6.24
N VAL A 69 2.47 5.87 -5.01
CA VAL A 69 1.14 5.35 -4.68
C VAL A 69 0.04 6.06 -5.48
N LYS A 70 0.17 7.36 -5.73
CA LYS A 70 -0.76 8.10 -6.60
C LYS A 70 -0.69 7.66 -8.06
N GLU A 71 0.48 7.28 -8.56
CA GLU A 71 0.63 6.69 -9.89
C GLU A 71 -0.06 5.31 -9.96
N ILE A 72 0.10 4.49 -8.91
CA ILE A 72 -0.63 3.21 -8.79
C ILE A 72 -2.13 3.44 -8.79
N ALA A 73 -2.64 4.38 -7.98
CA ALA A 73 -4.07 4.69 -7.89
C ALA A 73 -4.65 5.03 -9.27
N LYS A 74 -3.95 5.86 -10.05
CA LYS A 74 -4.35 6.19 -11.43
C LYS A 74 -4.37 4.97 -12.36
N SER A 75 -3.38 4.08 -12.25
CA SER A 75 -3.32 2.83 -13.02
C SER A 75 -4.54 1.96 -12.73
N VAL A 76 -4.85 1.77 -11.44
CA VAL A 76 -5.99 0.98 -10.96
C VAL A 76 -7.33 1.61 -11.36
N GLU A 77 -7.45 2.94 -11.29
CA GLU A 77 -8.65 3.67 -11.73
C GLU A 77 -8.91 3.52 -13.23
N ALA A 78 -7.86 3.43 -14.03
CA ALA A 78 -7.94 3.27 -15.49
C ALA A 78 -8.24 1.83 -15.93
N SER A 79 -8.00 0.81 -15.10
CA SER A 79 -8.33 -0.58 -15.44
C SER A 79 -9.84 -0.79 -15.52
N GLU A 80 -10.37 -1.55 -16.48
CA GLU A 80 -11.82 -1.74 -16.67
C GLU A 80 -12.29 -3.18 -16.40
N GLY A 81 -13.57 -3.34 -16.05
CA GLY A 81 -14.21 -4.64 -15.84
C GLY A 81 -13.48 -5.55 -14.84
N SER A 82 -13.31 -6.82 -15.22
CA SER A 82 -12.70 -7.89 -14.44
C SER A 82 -11.21 -7.71 -14.15
N SER A 83 -10.50 -6.93 -14.98
CA SER A 83 -9.05 -6.68 -14.82
C SER A 83 -8.72 -5.81 -13.60
N PHE A 84 -9.70 -5.09 -13.05
CA PHE A 84 -9.48 -4.16 -11.94
C PHE A 84 -9.00 -4.82 -10.65
N LEU A 85 -9.62 -5.94 -10.24
CA LEU A 85 -9.18 -6.63 -9.03
C LEU A 85 -7.80 -7.26 -9.22
N GLU A 86 -7.52 -7.77 -10.42
CA GLU A 86 -6.23 -8.35 -10.76
C GLU A 86 -5.11 -7.30 -10.73
N GLU A 87 -5.35 -6.12 -11.33
CA GLU A 87 -4.42 -4.99 -11.28
C GLU A 87 -4.23 -4.53 -9.83
N LEU A 88 -5.30 -4.31 -9.07
CA LEU A 88 -5.23 -3.88 -7.68
C LEU A 88 -4.42 -4.86 -6.83
N ASN A 89 -4.71 -6.15 -6.94
CA ASN A 89 -3.99 -7.21 -6.22
C ASN A 89 -2.52 -7.28 -6.64
N THR A 90 -2.22 -7.17 -7.93
CA THR A 90 -0.84 -7.20 -8.43
C THR A 90 -0.05 -6.00 -7.90
N LYS A 91 -0.60 -4.79 -8.02
CA LYS A 91 0.03 -3.57 -7.53
C LYS A 91 0.20 -3.58 -6.02
N TRP A 92 -0.76 -4.12 -5.27
CA TRP A 92 -0.64 -4.28 -3.82
C TRP A 92 0.53 -5.20 -3.46
N ASN A 93 0.60 -6.38 -4.07
CA ASN A 93 1.65 -7.35 -3.77
C ASN A 93 3.04 -6.80 -4.11
N ASP A 94 3.17 -6.09 -5.23
CA ASP A 94 4.43 -5.46 -5.61
C ASP A 94 4.82 -4.34 -4.65
N TYR A 95 3.86 -3.48 -4.30
CA TYR A 95 4.06 -2.38 -3.34
C TYR A 95 4.42 -2.89 -1.94
N TYR A 96 3.75 -3.94 -1.47
CA TYR A 96 3.96 -4.52 -0.16
C TYR A 96 5.37 -5.11 -0.03
N LYS A 97 5.84 -5.86 -1.04
CA LYS A 97 7.22 -6.36 -1.09
C LYS A 97 8.25 -5.23 -1.14
N ALA A 98 8.00 -4.21 -1.97
CA ALA A 98 8.85 -3.03 -2.05
C ALA A 98 8.94 -2.30 -0.69
N LEU A 99 7.82 -2.22 0.05
CA LEU A 99 7.76 -1.61 1.36
C LEU A 99 8.63 -2.34 2.39
N GLU A 100 8.66 -3.67 2.38
CA GLU A 100 9.54 -4.46 3.25
C GLU A 100 11.03 -4.14 2.99
N ILE A 101 11.43 -4.10 1.72
CA ILE A 101 12.80 -3.75 1.31
C ILE A 101 13.16 -2.32 1.74
N ILE A 102 12.26 -1.35 1.51
CA ILE A 102 12.50 0.05 1.87
C ILE A 102 12.62 0.21 3.39
N ARG A 103 11.77 -0.48 4.15
CA ARG A 103 11.85 -0.53 5.62
C ARG A 103 13.21 -1.05 6.08
N ASP A 104 13.71 -2.13 5.47
CA ASP A 104 15.00 -2.72 5.84
C ASP A 104 16.17 -1.78 5.54
N ILE A 105 16.14 -1.09 4.39
CA ILE A 105 17.15 -0.06 4.05
C ILE A 105 17.14 1.10 5.06
N LEU A 106 15.95 1.49 5.52
CA LEU A 106 15.74 2.62 6.43
C LEU A 106 15.62 2.22 7.90
N MET A 107 16.00 0.99 8.25
CA MET A 107 15.85 0.43 9.60
C MET A 107 16.48 1.31 10.69
N TYR A 108 17.60 1.95 10.40
CA TYR A 108 18.25 2.85 11.36
C TYR A 108 17.40 4.11 11.64
N MET A 109 16.72 4.66 10.63
CA MET A 109 15.78 5.77 10.81
C MET A 109 14.62 5.36 11.73
N ASP A 110 14.02 4.19 11.49
CA ASP A 110 12.94 3.65 12.31
C ASP A 110 13.37 3.46 13.78
N ARG A 111 14.61 3.05 14.02
CA ARG A 111 15.12 2.76 15.38
C ARG A 111 15.60 3.98 16.15
N THR A 112 16.11 5.01 15.47
CA THR A 112 16.83 6.11 16.15
C THR A 112 16.16 7.45 15.97
N TYR A 113 15.70 7.77 14.77
CA TYR A 113 15.07 9.06 14.49
C TYR A 113 13.60 9.06 14.89
N ILE A 114 12.84 8.06 14.44
CA ILE A 114 11.38 8.04 14.61
C ILE A 114 10.91 8.10 16.07
N PRO A 115 11.50 7.36 17.05
CA PRO A 115 11.08 7.41 18.45
C PRO A 115 11.20 8.79 19.09
N SER A 116 12.07 9.65 18.56
CA SER A 116 12.25 11.03 19.01
C SER A 116 11.25 12.03 18.37
N THR A 117 10.34 11.54 17.53
CA THR A 117 9.41 12.34 16.73
C THR A 117 7.97 11.84 16.85
N LYS A 118 7.02 12.58 16.25
CA LYS A 118 5.62 12.14 16.09
C LYS A 118 5.37 11.40 14.76
N ASN A 119 6.44 11.08 14.03
CA ASN A 119 6.34 10.44 12.73
C ASN A 119 6.01 8.96 12.88
N LYS A 120 5.42 8.39 11.83
CA LYS A 120 5.10 6.95 11.77
C LYS A 120 6.28 6.16 11.22
N PRO A 121 6.56 4.94 11.73
CA PRO A 121 7.52 4.01 11.15
C PRO A 121 7.31 3.82 9.64
N VAL A 122 8.38 3.52 8.89
CA VAL A 122 8.33 3.40 7.42
C VAL A 122 7.25 2.41 6.96
N TYR A 123 7.14 1.27 7.63
CA TYR A 123 6.11 0.27 7.34
C TYR A 123 4.70 0.83 7.53
N GLU A 124 4.42 1.44 8.68
CA GLU A 124 3.10 2.00 8.98
C GLU A 124 2.77 3.18 8.05
N LEU A 125 3.76 4.02 7.73
CA LEU A 125 3.63 5.09 6.75
C LEU A 125 3.19 4.53 5.39
N GLY A 126 3.82 3.47 4.90
CA GLY A 126 3.46 2.84 3.62
C GLY A 126 2.01 2.36 3.59
N LEU A 127 1.56 1.67 4.65
CA LEU A 127 0.17 1.23 4.77
C LEU A 127 -0.82 2.40 4.82
N ASN A 128 -0.48 3.50 5.50
CA ASN A 128 -1.34 4.69 5.53
C ASN A 128 -1.41 5.36 4.16
N LEU A 129 -0.29 5.48 3.46
CA LEU A 129 -0.27 6.07 2.11
C LEU A 129 -1.13 5.27 1.14
N TRP A 130 -1.06 3.94 1.19
CA TRP A 130 -1.93 3.07 0.39
C TRP A 130 -3.42 3.26 0.73
N ARG A 131 -3.77 3.27 2.03
CA ARG A 131 -5.15 3.53 2.48
C ARG A 131 -5.69 4.84 1.93
N GLU A 132 -4.96 5.93 2.16
CA GLU A 132 -5.42 7.28 1.83
C GLU A 132 -5.51 7.54 0.33
N ASN A 133 -4.56 7.03 -0.45
CA ASN A 133 -4.45 7.37 -1.87
C ASN A 133 -5.06 6.33 -2.81
N VAL A 134 -5.20 5.07 -2.38
CA VAL A 134 -5.77 3.98 -3.19
C VAL A 134 -7.15 3.60 -2.66
N ILE A 135 -7.24 3.07 -1.44
CA ILE A 135 -8.50 2.49 -0.94
C ILE A 135 -9.56 3.54 -0.64
N TYR A 136 -9.17 4.73 -0.17
CA TYR A 136 -10.10 5.83 0.09
C TYR A 136 -10.33 6.75 -1.12
N SER A 137 -9.77 6.44 -2.30
CA SER A 137 -10.28 7.03 -3.53
C SER A 137 -11.73 6.61 -3.71
N ASN A 138 -12.65 7.57 -3.85
CA ASN A 138 -14.08 7.28 -3.97
C ASN A 138 -14.38 6.31 -5.12
N GLN A 139 -13.67 6.45 -6.24
CA GLN A 139 -13.85 5.60 -7.42
C GLN A 139 -13.41 4.16 -7.15
N ILE A 140 -12.20 3.98 -6.62
CA ILE A 140 -11.66 2.65 -6.28
C ILE A 140 -12.51 2.01 -5.18
N ARG A 141 -12.84 2.74 -4.12
CA ARG A 141 -13.60 2.22 -2.98
C ARG A 141 -14.95 1.66 -3.38
N ASN A 142 -15.74 2.47 -4.10
CA ASN A 142 -17.11 2.09 -4.49
C ASN A 142 -17.06 0.90 -5.45
N ARG A 143 -16.12 0.92 -6.40
CA ARG A 143 -15.94 -0.18 -7.33
C ARG A 143 -15.48 -1.46 -6.63
N LEU A 144 -14.50 -1.35 -5.73
CA LEU A 144 -14.01 -2.48 -4.95
C LEU A 144 -15.14 -3.11 -4.13
N SER A 145 -15.92 -2.30 -3.43
CA SER A 145 -17.11 -2.77 -2.71
C SER A 145 -18.07 -3.51 -3.65
N ASN A 146 -18.53 -2.86 -4.73
CA ASN A 146 -19.49 -3.47 -5.66
C ASN A 146 -18.97 -4.76 -6.30
N THR A 147 -17.72 -4.76 -6.74
CA THR A 147 -17.11 -5.94 -7.37
C THR A 147 -17.02 -7.10 -6.37
N LEU A 148 -16.56 -6.86 -5.13
CA LEU A 148 -16.53 -7.92 -4.11
C LEU A 148 -17.93 -8.47 -3.80
N LEU A 149 -18.96 -7.62 -3.76
CA LEU A 149 -20.35 -8.07 -3.60
C LEU A 149 -20.81 -8.95 -4.75
N GLU A 150 -20.60 -8.50 -5.99
CA GLU A 150 -20.93 -9.25 -7.21
C GLU A 150 -20.25 -10.63 -7.20
N PHE A 151 -18.99 -10.71 -6.78
CA PHE A 151 -18.27 -11.98 -6.67
C PHE A 151 -18.96 -12.95 -5.70
N VAL A 152 -19.41 -12.49 -4.53
CA VAL A 152 -20.12 -13.34 -3.58
C VAL A 152 -21.48 -13.81 -4.13
N PHE A 153 -22.21 -12.94 -4.84
CA PHE A 153 -23.47 -13.33 -5.46
C PHE A 153 -23.29 -14.37 -6.57
N LYS A 154 -22.29 -14.18 -7.44
CA LYS A 154 -21.93 -15.14 -8.49
C LYS A 154 -21.54 -16.49 -7.89
N GLU A 155 -20.73 -16.49 -6.84
CA GLU A 155 -20.36 -17.71 -6.13
C GLU A 155 -21.59 -18.44 -5.57
N ARG A 156 -22.53 -17.71 -4.97
CA ARG A 156 -23.79 -18.28 -4.44
C ARG A 156 -24.71 -18.81 -5.53
N ALA A 157 -24.67 -18.22 -6.72
CA ALA A 157 -25.39 -18.70 -7.90
C ALA A 157 -24.75 -19.96 -8.53
N GLY A 158 -23.59 -20.41 -8.02
CA GLY A 158 -22.88 -21.56 -8.53
C GLY A 158 -21.98 -21.25 -9.74
N GLU A 159 -21.71 -19.97 -10.01
CA GLU A 159 -20.74 -19.58 -11.04
C GLU A 159 -19.31 -19.83 -10.56
N ASP A 160 -18.42 -20.16 -11.50
CA ASP A 160 -17.00 -20.33 -11.20
C ASP A 160 -16.34 -18.96 -11.00
N VAL A 161 -15.75 -18.74 -9.83
CA VAL A 161 -15.14 -17.48 -9.43
C VAL A 161 -13.72 -17.68 -8.93
N ASN A 162 -12.86 -16.69 -9.17
CA ASN A 162 -11.48 -16.72 -8.68
C ASN A 162 -11.42 -16.45 -7.17
N ARG A 163 -11.63 -17.52 -6.38
CA ARG A 163 -11.59 -17.48 -4.90
C ARG A 163 -10.26 -17.02 -4.33
N GLU A 164 -9.16 -17.32 -5.03
CA GLU A 164 -7.82 -16.90 -4.60
C GLU A 164 -7.67 -15.38 -4.68
N LEU A 165 -8.15 -14.77 -5.77
CA LEU A 165 -8.10 -13.31 -5.93
C LEU A 165 -8.90 -12.60 -4.84
N ILE A 166 -10.12 -13.08 -4.54
CA ILE A 166 -10.95 -12.52 -3.47
C ILE A 166 -10.28 -12.67 -2.11
N ARG A 167 -9.72 -13.85 -1.81
CA ARG A 167 -8.97 -14.06 -0.57
C ARG A 167 -7.81 -13.08 -0.45
N ASN A 168 -7.05 -12.85 -1.52
CA ASN A 168 -5.90 -11.97 -1.51
C ASN A 168 -6.29 -10.49 -1.33
N VAL A 169 -7.35 -10.04 -2.01
CA VAL A 169 -7.88 -8.68 -1.87
C VAL A 169 -8.48 -8.45 -0.48
N THR A 170 -9.21 -9.42 0.06
CA THR A 170 -9.73 -9.35 1.43
C THR A 170 -8.61 -9.35 2.45
N LYS A 171 -7.57 -10.16 2.25
CA LYS A 171 -6.35 -10.15 3.09
C LYS A 171 -5.69 -8.77 3.06
N MET A 172 -5.55 -8.15 1.89
CA MET A 172 -5.05 -6.77 1.77
C MET A 172 -5.87 -5.80 2.64
N LEU A 173 -7.21 -5.86 2.58
CA LEU A 173 -8.06 -4.98 3.39
C LEU A 173 -7.83 -5.16 4.90
N ILE A 174 -7.63 -6.40 5.34
CA ILE A 174 -7.30 -6.73 6.74
C ILE A 174 -5.91 -6.22 7.12
N ASP A 175 -4.91 -6.42 6.25
CA ASP A 175 -3.53 -5.98 6.47
C ASP A 175 -3.42 -4.45 6.57
N LEU A 176 -4.31 -3.70 5.89
CA LEU A 176 -4.42 -2.25 5.99
C LEU A 176 -5.11 -1.78 7.28
N GLY A 177 -5.86 -2.66 7.95
CA GLY A 177 -6.46 -2.45 9.26
C GLY A 177 -7.90 -2.97 9.34
N PRO A 178 -8.36 -3.49 10.50
CA PRO A 178 -9.70 -4.05 10.66
C PRO A 178 -10.83 -3.10 10.24
N SER A 179 -10.71 -1.81 10.59
CA SER A 179 -11.70 -0.80 10.24
C SER A 179 -11.82 -0.56 8.73
N VAL A 180 -10.75 -0.83 7.95
CA VAL A 180 -10.78 -0.69 6.49
C VAL A 180 -11.63 -1.80 5.89
N TYR A 181 -11.40 -3.05 6.31
CA TYR A 181 -12.21 -4.19 5.92
C TYR A 181 -13.69 -3.99 6.26
N GLU A 182 -13.97 -3.56 7.50
CA GLU A 182 -15.35 -3.32 7.97
C GLU A 182 -16.08 -2.29 7.11
N GLN A 183 -15.43 -1.17 6.79
CA GLN A 183 -16.05 -0.06 6.06
C GLN A 183 -16.17 -0.32 4.55
N VAL A 184 -15.18 -0.98 3.95
CA VAL A 184 -15.11 -1.16 2.50
C VAL A 184 -15.87 -2.39 2.04
N PHE A 185 -15.94 -3.45 2.85
CA PHE A 185 -16.56 -4.71 2.45
C PHE A 185 -17.67 -5.17 3.40
N GLU A 186 -17.39 -5.34 4.70
CA GLU A 186 -18.32 -6.02 5.61
C GLU A 186 -19.65 -5.26 5.77
N THR A 187 -19.60 -3.95 6.03
CA THR A 187 -20.80 -3.15 6.22
C THR A 187 -21.67 -3.09 4.96
N PRO A 188 -21.14 -2.77 3.76
CA PRO A 188 -21.92 -2.85 2.53
C PRO A 188 -22.47 -4.27 2.26
N PHE A 189 -21.69 -5.30 2.53
CA PHE A 189 -22.10 -6.69 2.32
C PHE A 189 -23.28 -7.10 3.19
N LEU A 190 -23.20 -6.83 4.49
CA LEU A 190 -24.28 -7.15 5.42
C LEU A 190 -25.56 -6.39 5.08
N GLN A 191 -25.46 -5.13 4.62
CA GLN A 191 -26.61 -4.35 4.18
C GLN A 191 -27.30 -4.99 2.96
N VAL A 192 -26.55 -5.28 1.91
CA VAL A 192 -27.12 -5.88 0.68
C VAL A 192 -27.66 -7.29 0.94
N LEU A 193 -27.00 -8.07 1.80
CA LEU A 193 -27.52 -9.36 2.22
C LEU A 193 -28.84 -9.24 2.99
N ALA A 194 -28.93 -8.32 3.95
CA ALA A 194 -30.15 -8.11 4.72
C ALA A 194 -31.32 -7.69 3.83
N GLU A 195 -31.09 -6.81 2.85
CA GLU A 195 -32.08 -6.41 1.86
C GLU A 195 -32.52 -7.58 0.97
N SER A 196 -31.56 -8.40 0.52
CA SER A 196 -31.82 -9.57 -0.31
C SER A 196 -32.68 -10.60 0.43
N TYR A 197 -32.29 -10.98 1.66
CA TYR A 197 -33.06 -11.93 2.48
C TYR A 197 -34.44 -11.40 2.83
N LYS A 198 -34.58 -10.09 3.08
CA LYS A 198 -35.90 -9.48 3.29
C LYS A 198 -36.77 -9.57 2.04
N ALA A 199 -36.22 -9.29 0.86
CA ALA A 199 -36.98 -9.39 -0.40
C ALA A 199 -37.39 -10.85 -0.69
N GLU A 200 -36.49 -11.78 -0.44
CA GLU A 200 -36.72 -13.22 -0.61
C GLU A 200 -37.78 -13.74 0.37
N SER A 201 -37.74 -13.31 1.64
CA SER A 201 -38.75 -13.69 2.63
C SER A 201 -40.15 -13.21 2.24
N HIS A 202 -40.29 -11.99 1.70
CA HIS A 202 -41.60 -11.49 1.24
C HIS A 202 -42.14 -12.32 0.07
N LYS A 203 -41.28 -12.71 -0.88
CA LYS A 203 -41.68 -13.60 -1.98
C LYS A 203 -42.18 -14.94 -1.45
N TYR A 204 -41.45 -15.58 -0.52
CA TYR A 204 -41.87 -16.88 0.01
C TYR A 204 -43.13 -16.81 0.89
N ILE A 205 -43.40 -15.67 1.54
CA ILE A 205 -44.61 -15.48 2.34
C ILE A 205 -45.84 -15.19 1.46
N GLU A 206 -45.71 -14.54 0.30
CA GLU A 206 -46.82 -14.30 -0.63
C GLU A 206 -47.26 -15.56 -1.41
N PHE A 207 -46.49 -16.66 -1.37
CA PHE A 207 -46.84 -17.95 -1.95
C PHE A 207 -47.47 -18.94 -0.94
N VAL A 208 -47.90 -18.47 0.24
CA VAL A 208 -48.68 -19.23 1.24
C VAL A 208 -50.06 -18.59 1.41
#